data_AF-A0A9E5K5P9-F1
#
_entry.id   AF-A0A9E5K5P9-F1
#
_cell.length_a   1.000
_cell.length_b   1.000
_cell.length_c   1.000
_cell.angle_alpha   90.00
_cell.angle_beta   90.00
_cell.angle_gamma   90.00
#
_symmetry.space_group_name_H-M   'P 1'
#
loop_
_entity.id
_entity.type
_entity.pdbx_description
1 polymer ?
#
loop_
_entity_poly.entity_id
_entity_poly.type
_entity_poly.pdbx_seq_one_letter_code
_entity_poly.pdbx_strand_id
1 'polypeptide(L)'
;MNIFKSLFKNPKKNINKGFALPRMETLEDRSVPATAVLDSGILSVIGTNAPDRIAINLDSITNQIVVINGNQETGRFNSADVNSIYLFGGAGNDSLQVSSQIIQPALIDGGLGNDRVFGGGGGST
;
A
#
# COMPACT_ATOMS: atom_id res chain seq x y z
N MET A 1 -13.72 -59.65 -62.70
CA MET A 1 -14.22 -59.45 -61.33
C MET A 1 -13.03 -59.48 -60.38
N ASN A 2 -12.73 -58.33 -59.76
CA ASN A 2 -11.71 -57.93 -58.75
C ASN A 2 -10.66 -58.95 -58.27
N ILE A 3 -9.36 -58.82 -58.56
CA ILE A 3 -8.26 -57.89 -58.11
C ILE A 3 -7.77 -58.04 -56.65
N PHE A 4 -6.56 -58.62 -56.54
CA PHE A 4 -5.41 -58.45 -55.62
C PHE A 4 -5.58 -58.02 -54.14
N LYS A 5 -4.95 -58.81 -53.25
CA LYS A 5 -4.44 -58.43 -51.92
C LYS A 5 -3.18 -57.57 -52.03
N SER A 6 -3.04 -56.50 -51.23
CA SER A 6 -1.79 -56.18 -50.53
C SER A 6 -1.95 -55.07 -49.48
N LEU A 7 -1.50 -55.43 -48.27
CA LEU A 7 -0.82 -54.64 -47.23
C LEU A 7 -0.68 -53.13 -47.41
N PHE A 8 -1.25 -52.35 -46.48
CA PHE A 8 -0.58 -51.16 -45.93
C PHE A 8 -0.89 -51.00 -44.43
N LYS A 9 0.15 -51.21 -43.62
CA LYS A 9 0.24 -50.85 -42.21
C LYS A 9 0.28 -49.31 -42.14
N ASN A 10 -0.61 -48.67 -41.39
CA ASN A 10 -0.63 -47.20 -41.24
C ASN A 10 0.05 -46.81 -39.90
N PRO A 11 1.27 -46.26 -39.88
CA PRO A 11 1.80 -45.59 -38.71
C PRO A 11 1.58 -44.08 -38.86
N LYS A 12 0.84 -43.44 -37.94
CA LYS A 12 0.89 -41.97 -37.78
C LYS A 12 1.14 -41.59 -36.33
N LYS A 13 2.43 -41.68 -35.99
CA LYS A 13 3.27 -40.76 -35.21
C LYS A 13 2.51 -39.75 -34.31
N ASN A 14 2.60 -39.97 -32.99
CA ASN A 14 2.35 -38.96 -31.97
C ASN A 14 3.28 -37.76 -32.20
N ILE A 15 2.73 -36.62 -32.59
CA ILE A 15 3.45 -35.34 -32.59
C ILE A 15 2.98 -34.53 -31.39
N ASN A 16 3.64 -34.76 -30.26
CA ASN A 16 3.65 -33.82 -29.14
C ASN A 16 4.40 -32.57 -29.59
N LYS A 17 3.69 -31.63 -30.20
CA LYS A 17 4.19 -30.26 -30.34
C LYS A 17 3.47 -29.41 -29.31
N GLY A 18 3.98 -29.48 -28.08
CA GLY A 18 3.64 -28.50 -27.06
C GLY A 18 4.12 -27.13 -27.55
N PHE A 19 3.22 -26.33 -28.09
CA PHE A 19 3.43 -24.90 -28.20
C PHE A 19 3.38 -24.38 -26.76
N ALA A 20 4.54 -24.10 -26.17
CA ALA A 20 4.62 -23.32 -24.96
C ALA A 20 4.14 -21.91 -25.30
N LEU A 21 2.88 -21.61 -24.97
CA LEU A 21 2.39 -20.24 -25.02
C LEU A 21 3.20 -19.42 -24.02
N PRO A 22 3.78 -18.28 -24.40
CA PRO A 22 4.39 -17.38 -23.42
C PRO A 22 3.29 -16.98 -22.45
N ARG A 23 3.44 -17.36 -21.18
CA ARG A 23 2.55 -16.95 -20.11
C ARG A 23 2.85 -15.49 -19.83
N MET A 24 1.94 -14.59 -20.18
CA MET A 24 1.95 -13.23 -19.66
C MET A 24 1.68 -13.34 -18.16
N GLU A 25 2.70 -13.08 -17.37
CA GLU A 25 2.53 -12.93 -15.93
C GLU A 25 1.75 -11.64 -15.67
N THR A 26 0.63 -11.75 -14.94
CA THR A 26 -0.11 -10.59 -14.48
C THR A 26 0.80 -9.82 -13.55
N LEU A 27 1.12 -8.58 -13.89
CA LEU A 27 1.79 -7.67 -12.96
C LEU A 27 0.93 -7.61 -11.70
N GLU A 28 1.49 -8.09 -10.59
CA GLU A 28 0.93 -7.84 -9.28
C GLU A 28 0.83 -6.33 -9.05
N ASP A 29 -0.22 -5.88 -8.37
CA ASP A 29 -0.35 -4.47 -8.03
C ASP A 29 0.88 -4.07 -7.20
N ARG A 30 1.68 -3.13 -7.74
CA ARG A 30 2.76 -2.51 -6.98
C ARG A 30 2.13 -1.42 -6.09
N SER A 31 1.48 -1.85 -5.01
CA SER A 31 1.11 -0.93 -3.93
C SER A 31 2.36 -0.64 -3.10
N VAL A 32 2.86 0.59 -3.16
CA VAL A 32 3.90 1.06 -2.24
C VAL A 32 3.18 1.42 -0.95
N PRO A 33 3.46 0.78 0.20
CA PRO A 33 2.80 1.12 1.44
C PRO A 33 3.13 2.56 1.84
N ALA A 34 2.18 3.23 2.51
CA ALA A 34 2.43 4.53 3.12
C ALA A 34 3.69 4.48 4.00
N THR A 35 4.53 5.51 3.90
CA THR A 35 5.82 5.57 4.58
C THR A 35 5.74 6.50 5.78
N ALA A 36 6.33 6.11 6.91
CA ALA A 36 6.48 6.95 8.09
C ALA A 36 7.97 7.08 8.45
N VAL A 37 8.47 8.30 8.51
CA VAL A 37 9.89 8.59 8.78
C VAL A 37 9.99 9.75 9.77
N LEU A 38 10.82 9.59 10.79
CA LEU A 38 11.19 10.66 11.70
C LEU A 38 12.59 11.15 11.32
N ASP A 39 12.68 12.42 10.92
CA ASP A 39 13.95 13.09 10.67
C ASP A 39 13.95 14.47 11.33
N SER A 40 15.03 14.79 12.04
CA SER A 40 15.22 16.11 12.68
C SER A 40 14.02 16.61 13.51
N GLY A 41 13.28 15.69 14.14
CA GLY A 41 12.09 15.99 14.96
C GLY A 41 10.80 16.19 14.18
N ILE A 42 10.80 15.99 12.86
CA ILE A 42 9.59 16.03 12.02
C ILE A 42 9.20 14.61 11.66
N LEU A 43 8.04 14.18 12.15
CA LEU A 43 7.44 12.91 11.72
C LEU A 43 6.71 13.15 10.40
N SER A 44 7.30 12.68 9.30
CA SER A 44 6.71 12.72 7.96
C SER A 44 5.99 11.41 7.68
N VAL A 45 4.68 11.49 7.42
CA VAL A 45 3.83 10.37 7.03
C VAL A 45 3.28 10.66 5.64
N ILE A 46 3.68 9.85 4.67
CA ILE A 46 3.35 10.02 3.26
C ILE A 46 2.51 8.83 2.81
N GLY A 47 1.27 9.11 2.42
CA GLY A 47 0.36 8.16 1.79
C GLY A 47 0.75 7.84 0.35
N THR A 48 -0.20 7.34 -0.42
CA THR A 48 0.02 6.70 -1.71
C THR A 48 -0.80 7.40 -2.81
N ASN A 49 -0.93 6.76 -3.97
CA ASN A 49 -1.85 7.21 -5.03
C ASN A 49 -3.19 6.44 -4.99
N ALA A 50 -3.40 5.62 -3.96
CA ALA A 50 -4.61 4.84 -3.74
C ALA A 50 -5.30 5.32 -2.46
N PRO A 51 -6.60 5.01 -2.26
CA PRO A 51 -7.31 5.39 -1.05
C PRO A 51 -6.63 4.82 0.21
N ASP A 52 -6.15 5.71 1.06
CA ASP A 52 -5.44 5.39 2.30
C ASP A 52 -6.32 5.62 3.54
N ARG A 53 -6.04 4.85 4.60
CA ARG A 53 -6.68 4.99 5.91
C ARG A 53 -5.62 5.17 6.97
N ILE A 54 -5.05 6.37 7.03
CA ILE A 54 -3.92 6.68 7.91
C ILE A 54 -4.45 7.19 9.25
N ALA A 55 -4.07 6.50 10.32
CA ALA A 55 -4.32 6.88 11.70
C ALA A 55 -2.99 7.05 12.45
N ILE A 56 -2.80 8.22 13.05
CA ILE A 56 -1.67 8.54 13.93
C ILE A 56 -2.20 8.60 15.36
N ASN A 57 -1.81 7.63 16.19
CA ASN A 57 -2.29 7.45 17.55
C ASN A 57 -1.17 7.63 18.57
N LEU A 58 -1.53 7.98 19.80
CA LEU A 58 -0.61 7.92 20.94
C LEU A 58 -0.88 6.63 21.72
N ASP A 59 0.12 5.78 21.83
CA ASP A 59 0.15 4.71 22.81
C ASP A 59 0.58 5.31 24.16
N SER A 60 -0.39 5.54 25.04
CA SER A 60 -0.15 6.20 26.34
C SER A 60 0.61 5.32 27.34
N ILE A 61 0.70 4.01 27.10
CA ILE A 61 1.45 3.09 27.97
C ILE A 61 2.95 3.23 27.71
N THR A 62 3.31 3.30 26.42
CA THR A 62 4.72 3.37 25.98
C THR A 62 5.18 4.80 25.69
N ASN A 63 4.25 5.77 25.68
CA ASN A 63 4.47 7.16 25.26
C ASN A 63 5.02 7.26 23.83
N GLN A 64 4.52 6.41 22.94
CA GLN A 64 4.95 6.35 21.54
C GLN A 64 3.83 6.78 20.60
N ILE A 65 4.20 7.53 19.57
CA ILE A 65 3.33 7.82 18.44
C ILE A 65 3.38 6.63 17.49
N VAL A 66 2.22 6.10 17.14
CA VAL A 66 2.03 4.92 16.30
C VAL A 66 1.31 5.34 15.04
N VAL A 67 1.90 5.04 13.89
CA VAL A 67 1.34 5.33 12.57
C VAL A 67 0.81 4.02 11.99
N ILE A 68 -0.45 4.03 11.58
CA ILE A 68 -1.16 2.87 11.03
C ILE A 68 -1.76 3.28 9.69
N ASN A 69 -1.61 2.46 8.66
CA ASN A 69 -2.41 2.56 7.43
C ASN A 69 -3.28 1.30 7.27
N GLY A 70 -4.60 1.48 7.32
CA GLY A 70 -5.55 0.37 7.35
C GLY A 70 -5.35 -0.50 8.60
N ASN A 71 -4.81 -1.71 8.41
CA ASN A 71 -4.53 -2.66 9.50
C ASN A 71 -3.02 -2.85 9.75
N GLN A 72 -2.17 -2.06 9.10
CA GLN A 72 -0.72 -2.22 9.15
C GLN A 72 -0.07 -1.05 9.89
N GLU A 73 0.69 -1.36 10.94
CA GLU A 73 1.59 -0.39 11.59
C GLU A 73 2.74 -0.08 10.62
N THR A 74 2.87 1.18 10.22
CA THR A 74 3.91 1.65 9.29
C THR A 74 5.08 2.29 10.01
N GLY A 75 4.92 2.66 11.27
CA GLY A 75 5.99 3.18 12.10
C GLY A 75 5.58 3.47 13.54
N ARG A 76 6.60 3.55 14.40
CA ARG A 76 6.46 3.86 15.82
C ARG A 76 7.63 4.69 16.28
N PHE A 77 7.34 5.78 16.98
CA PHE A 77 8.31 6.81 17.35
C PHE A 77 8.08 7.25 18.78
N ASN A 78 9.14 7.57 19.52
CA ASN A 78 8.99 8.16 20.85
C ASN A 78 8.35 9.54 20.70
N SER A 79 7.27 9.81 21.44
CA SER A 79 6.55 11.08 21.37
C SER A 79 7.46 12.28 21.69
N ALA A 80 8.43 12.09 22.58
CA ALA A 80 9.39 13.13 22.97
C ALA A 80 10.38 13.51 21.86
N ASP A 81 10.58 12.63 20.87
CA ASP A 81 11.48 12.89 19.74
C ASP A 81 10.75 13.57 18.57
N VAL A 82 9.42 13.70 18.66
CA VAL A 82 8.58 14.32 17.63
C VAL A 82 8.20 15.74 18.06
N ASN A 83 8.72 16.73 17.34
CA ASN A 83 8.39 18.14 17.52
C ASN A 83 7.17 18.56 16.71
N SER A 84 7.00 17.99 15.52
CA SER A 84 5.87 18.28 14.64
C SER A 84 5.57 17.08 13.73
N ILE A 85 4.35 17.06 13.18
CA ILE A 85 3.87 16.01 12.31
C ILE A 85 3.48 16.62 10.98
N TYR A 86 3.97 16.04 9.89
CA TYR A 86 3.49 16.30 8.54
C TYR A 86 2.83 15.03 8.01
N LEU A 87 1.53 15.10 7.73
CA LEU A 87 0.75 14.01 7.16
C LEU A 87 0.24 14.43 5.78
N PHE A 88 0.67 13.72 4.75
CA PHE A 88 0.21 13.90 3.38
C PHE A 88 -0.52 12.66 2.89
N GLY A 89 -1.79 12.80 2.49
CA GLY A 89 -2.64 11.70 1.98
C GLY A 89 -2.19 11.17 0.63
N GLY A 90 -1.78 12.07 -0.27
CA GLY A 90 -1.37 11.71 -1.63
C GLY A 90 -2.50 11.90 -2.63
N ALA A 91 -2.77 10.90 -3.47
CA ALA A 91 -3.94 10.92 -4.34
C ALA A 91 -4.87 9.78 -3.93
N GLY A 92 -6.18 9.98 -4.03
CA GLY A 92 -7.13 8.97 -3.58
C GLY A 92 -8.35 9.60 -2.94
N ASN A 93 -9.13 8.82 -2.21
CA ASN A 93 -10.13 9.38 -1.31
C ASN A 93 -9.73 8.94 0.08
N ASP A 94 -8.95 9.76 0.77
CA ASP A 94 -8.22 9.34 1.95
C ASP A 94 -9.01 9.60 3.23
N SER A 95 -8.69 8.82 4.26
CA SER A 95 -9.17 9.04 5.62
C SER A 95 -7.95 9.25 6.51
N LEU A 96 -7.70 10.50 6.87
CA LEU A 96 -6.53 10.95 7.62
C LEU A 96 -6.95 11.38 9.02
N GLN A 97 -6.40 10.71 10.03
CA GLN A 97 -6.71 10.99 11.42
C GLN A 97 -5.44 11.14 12.25
N VAL A 98 -5.34 12.25 12.97
CA VAL A 98 -4.39 12.41 14.07
C VAL A 98 -5.18 12.40 15.38
N SER A 99 -4.78 11.56 16.33
CA SER A 99 -5.46 11.46 17.63
C SER A 99 -5.45 12.79 18.37
N SER A 100 -6.55 13.11 19.05
CA SER A 100 -6.66 14.29 19.92
C SER A 100 -5.71 14.26 21.13
N GLN A 101 -5.12 13.10 21.44
CA GLN A 101 -4.11 12.95 22.49
C GLN A 101 -2.72 13.41 22.04
N ILE A 102 -2.50 13.57 20.74
CA ILE A 102 -1.27 14.10 20.18
C ILE A 102 -1.35 15.62 20.22
N ILE A 103 -0.47 16.23 21.01
CA ILE A 103 -0.42 17.67 21.25
C ILE A 103 0.63 18.38 20.39
N GLN A 104 1.51 17.62 19.74
CA GLN A 104 2.44 18.13 18.75
C GLN A 104 1.67 18.84 17.62
N PRO A 105 2.14 19.99 17.13
CA PRO A 105 1.59 20.62 15.94
C PRO A 105 1.57 19.63 14.78
N ALA A 106 0.43 19.57 14.08
CA ALA A 106 0.24 18.69 12.95
C ALA A 106 -0.25 19.49 11.74
N LEU A 107 0.50 19.42 10.65
CA LEU A 107 0.06 19.85 9.34
C LEU A 107 -0.46 18.63 8.59
N ILE A 108 -1.73 18.66 8.21
CA ILE A 108 -2.38 17.58 7.48
C ILE A 108 -2.82 18.11 6.12
N ASP A 109 -2.29 17.49 5.07
CA ASP A 109 -2.62 17.77 3.68
C ASP A 109 -3.28 16.52 3.08
N GLY A 110 -4.54 16.65 2.68
CA GLY A 110 -5.29 15.56 2.04
C GLY A 110 -4.71 15.16 0.69
N GLY A 111 -4.11 16.11 -0.03
CA GLY A 111 -3.69 15.92 -1.41
C GLY A 111 -4.86 15.95 -2.40
N LEU A 112 -4.82 15.07 -3.41
CA LEU A 112 -5.80 15.04 -4.50
C LEU A 112 -6.93 14.06 -4.21
N GLY A 113 -8.17 14.57 -4.24
CA GLY A 113 -9.39 13.77 -4.24
C GLY A 113 -10.35 14.21 -3.15
N ASN A 114 -11.23 13.30 -2.70
CA ASN A 114 -12.25 13.62 -1.69
C ASN A 114 -11.85 13.05 -0.33
N ASP A 115 -11.06 13.81 0.40
CA ASP A 115 -10.44 13.36 1.64
C ASP A 115 -11.26 13.73 2.88
N ARG A 116 -11.12 12.91 3.92
CA ARG A 116 -11.63 13.19 5.26
C ARG A 116 -10.46 13.39 6.19
N VAL A 117 -10.38 14.58 6.79
CA VAL A 117 -9.29 14.97 7.68
C VAL A 117 -9.83 15.24 9.08
N PHE A 118 -9.23 14.58 10.06
CA PHE A 118 -9.46 14.81 11.48
C PHE A 118 -8.15 15.25 12.13
N GLY A 119 -8.11 16.52 12.55
CA GLY A 119 -6.95 17.13 13.21
C GLY A 119 -6.74 16.62 14.64
N GLY A 120 -5.47 16.62 15.06
CA GLY A 120 -5.05 16.22 16.41
C GLY A 120 -5.42 17.24 17.49
N GLY A 121 -4.87 17.05 18.70
CA GLY A 121 -5.10 17.94 19.85
C GLY A 121 -4.18 19.16 19.88
N GLY A 122 -3.09 19.14 19.11
CA GLY A 122 -2.21 20.28 18.89
C GLY A 122 -2.85 21.34 17.99
N GLY A 123 -2.39 22.58 18.10
CA GLY A 123 -2.81 23.64 17.18
C GLY A 123 -2.43 23.30 15.73
N SER A 124 -3.38 23.48 14.81
CA SER A 124 -3.10 23.51 13.38
C SER A 124 -2.31 24.77 13.06
N THR A 125 -1.19 24.65 12.36
CA THR A 125 -0.44 25.77 11.80
C THR A 125 -0.51 25.73 10.29
#